data_AF-A0A0C2N9F4-F1
#
_entry.id   AF-A0A0C2N9F4-F1
#
_cell.length_a   1.000
_cell.length_b   1.000
_cell.length_c   1.000
_cell.angle_alpha   90.00
_cell.angle_beta   90.00
_cell.angle_gamma   90.00
#
_symmetry.space_group_name_H-M   'P 1'
#
loop_
_entity.id
_entity.type
_entity.pdbx_description
1 polymer ?
#
loop_
_entity_poly.entity_id
_entity_poly.type
_entity_poly.pdbx_seq_one_letter_code
_entity_poly.pdbx_strand_id
1 'polypeptide(L)'
;MKIKLVETINDDSTICIDDIIEKLHLSVDTSTVLRWLQKINHTWKLTRLIPFKRNDSDVKVERKSYCEWYQTINPFQRYMNIIYLDESPFNLQMIQTNAWWKKGKTTNPVLPKK
;
A
#
# COMPACT_ATOMS: atom_id res chain seq x y z
N MET A 1 16.13 -0.09 -23.68
CA MET A 1 14.99 0.56 -23.02
C MET A 1 14.53 -0.16 -21.75
N LYS A 2 14.30 -1.49 -21.79
CA LYS A 2 13.88 -2.29 -20.64
C LYS A 2 14.75 -2.11 -19.38
N ILE A 3 16.08 -2.17 -19.52
CA ILE A 3 17.02 -2.04 -18.40
C ILE A 3 16.87 -0.67 -17.71
N LYS A 4 16.93 0.42 -18.49
CA LYS A 4 16.76 1.79 -17.98
C LYS A 4 15.43 2.02 -17.24
N LEU A 5 14.34 1.44 -17.73
CA LEU A 5 13.04 1.50 -17.05
C LEU A 5 13.08 0.80 -15.68
N VAL A 6 13.68 -0.39 -15.62
CA VAL A 6 13.79 -1.15 -14.36
C VAL A 6 14.67 -0.42 -13.36
N GLU A 7 15.81 0.13 -13.80
CA GLU A 7 16.68 0.95 -12.95
C GLU A 7 15.92 2.17 -12.39
N THR A 8 15.18 2.87 -13.25
CA THR A 8 14.39 4.05 -12.84
C THR A 8 13.33 3.71 -11.78
N ILE A 9 12.67 2.57 -11.91
CA ILE A 9 11.64 2.09 -10.96
C ILE A 9 12.27 1.59 -9.65
N ASN A 10 13.45 0.98 -9.71
CA ASN A 10 14.14 0.49 -8.52
C ASN A 10 14.67 1.64 -7.66
N ASP A 11 15.07 2.76 -8.28
CA ASP A 11 15.46 3.97 -7.57
C ASP A 11 14.27 4.60 -6.82
N ASP A 12 13.12 4.70 -7.49
CA ASP A 12 11.89 5.25 -6.91
C ASP A 12 10.66 4.42 -7.34
N SER A 13 10.18 3.61 -6.41
CA SER A 13 9.01 2.75 -6.61
C SER A 13 7.66 3.49 -6.67
N THR A 14 7.65 4.80 -6.41
CA THR A 14 6.44 5.65 -6.35
C THR A 14 6.34 6.65 -7.50
N ILE A 15 7.25 6.58 -8.47
CA ILE A 15 7.35 7.51 -9.59
C ILE A 15 6.11 7.51 -10.50
N CYS A 16 5.70 8.69 -10.99
CA CYS A 16 4.64 8.81 -11.99
C CYS A 16 5.15 8.42 -13.39
N ILE A 17 4.23 8.07 -14.30
CA ILE A 17 4.58 7.80 -15.70
C ILE A 17 5.17 9.05 -16.37
N ASP A 18 4.63 10.23 -16.07
CA ASP A 18 5.14 11.50 -16.58
C ASP A 18 6.57 11.76 -16.10
N ASP A 19 6.84 11.54 -14.81
CA ASP A 19 8.18 11.66 -14.24
C ASP A 19 9.18 10.68 -14.89
N ILE A 20 8.73 9.46 -15.26
CA ILE A 20 9.58 8.51 -16.00
C ILE A 20 9.95 9.08 -17.38
N ILE A 21 9.00 9.71 -18.07
CA ILE A 21 9.23 10.33 -19.40
C ILE A 21 10.26 11.45 -19.27
N GLU A 22 10.10 12.31 -18.27
CA GLU A 22 11.03 13.42 -18.00
C GLU A 22 12.42 12.91 -17.61
N LYS A 23 12.52 12.00 -16.64
CA LYS A 23 13.79 11.46 -16.11
C LYS A 23 14.59 10.69 -17.17
N LEU A 24 13.91 10.06 -18.12
CA LEU A 24 14.54 9.33 -19.23
C LEU A 24 14.65 10.17 -20.52
N HIS A 25 14.23 11.44 -20.48
CA HIS A 25 14.20 12.36 -21.62
C HIS A 25 13.55 11.75 -22.87
N LEU A 26 12.38 11.13 -22.70
CA LEU A 26 11.67 10.46 -23.77
C LEU A 26 10.68 11.42 -24.45
N SER A 27 10.59 11.34 -25.77
CA SER A 27 9.56 12.04 -26.56
C SER A 27 8.45 11.07 -26.95
N VAL A 28 7.81 10.43 -25.97
CA VAL A 28 6.73 9.46 -26.19
C VAL A 28 5.52 9.77 -25.32
N ASP A 29 4.35 9.34 -25.77
CA ASP A 29 3.12 9.46 -24.97
C ASP A 29 3.10 8.49 -23.77
N THR A 30 2.40 8.88 -22.71
CA THR A 30 2.21 8.10 -21.46
C THR A 30 1.71 6.68 -21.70
N SER A 31 0.80 6.50 -22.66
CA SER A 31 0.26 5.19 -23.01
C SER A 31 1.32 4.23 -23.56
N THR A 32 2.38 4.77 -24.17
CA THR A 32 3.51 3.99 -24.70
C THR A 32 4.35 3.43 -23.56
N VAL A 33 4.66 4.27 -22.57
CA VAL A 33 5.39 3.85 -21.36
C VAL A 33 4.57 2.83 -20.57
N LEU A 34 3.25 3.05 -20.43
CA LEU A 34 2.35 2.10 -19.78
C LEU A 34 2.41 0.71 -20.43
N ARG A 35 2.40 0.63 -21.78
CA ARG A 35 2.54 -0.65 -22.51
C ARG A 35 3.90 -1.30 -22.29
N TRP A 36 4.98 -0.52 -22.19
CA TRP A 36 6.30 -1.06 -21.87
C TRP A 36 6.35 -1.63 -20.46
N LEU A 37 5.73 -0.96 -19.49
CA LEU A 37 5.61 -1.42 -18.10
C LEU A 37 4.79 -2.72 -18.00
N GLN A 38 3.71 -2.84 -18.76
CA GLN A 38 2.95 -4.09 -18.89
C GLN A 38 3.79 -5.22 -19.50
N LYS A 39 4.59 -4.95 -20.53
CA LYS A 39 5.49 -5.96 -21.14
C LYS A 39 6.58 -6.48 -20.20
N ILE A 40 6.94 -5.72 -19.17
CA ILE A 40 7.89 -6.15 -18.13
C ILE A 40 7.19 -6.72 -16.90
N ASN A 41 5.88 -6.98 -16.98
CA ASN A 41 5.03 -7.48 -15.89
C ASN A 41 5.03 -6.58 -14.63
N HIS A 42 5.16 -5.27 -14.84
CA HIS A 42 5.05 -4.31 -13.74
C HIS A 42 3.58 -3.94 -13.49
N THR A 43 3.19 -3.93 -12.21
CA THR A 43 1.81 -3.66 -11.78
C THR A 43 1.82 -2.66 -10.64
N TRP A 44 1.00 -1.62 -10.75
CA TRP A 44 0.80 -0.64 -9.70
C TRP A 44 0.05 -1.25 -8.52
N LYS A 45 0.51 -0.91 -7.32
CA LYS A 45 -0.17 -1.23 -6.06
C LYS A 45 -0.34 0.04 -5.26
N LEU A 46 -1.47 0.15 -4.57
CA LEU A 46 -1.67 1.23 -3.60
C LEU A 46 -0.67 1.07 -2.45
N THR A 47 0.06 2.15 -2.13
CA THR A 47 0.94 2.21 -0.97
C THR A 47 0.10 2.17 0.30
N ARG A 48 0.51 1.36 1.27
CA ARG A 48 -0.17 1.31 2.57
C ARG A 48 0.30 2.46 3.44
N LEU A 49 -0.64 3.11 4.12
CA LEU A 49 -0.30 4.05 5.18
C LEU A 49 0.39 3.28 6.31
N ILE A 50 1.58 3.72 6.68
CA ILE A 50 2.34 3.17 7.81
C ILE A 50 2.38 4.25 8.89
N PRO A 51 1.95 3.98 10.13
CA PRO A 51 2.05 4.94 11.22
C PRO A 51 3.49 5.43 11.35
N PHE A 52 3.70 6.76 11.37
CA PHE A 52 5.03 7.38 11.33
C PHE A 52 6.00 6.81 12.38
N LYS A 53 5.53 6.68 13.62
CA LYS A 53 6.29 6.16 14.76
C LYS A 53 6.76 4.70 14.58
N ARG A 54 6.16 3.92 13.67
CA ARG A 54 6.54 2.52 13.42
C ARG A 54 7.86 2.38 12.67
N ASN A 55 8.29 3.43 11.96
CA ASN A 55 9.52 3.40 11.16
C ASN A 55 10.74 3.97 11.88
N ASP A 56 10.56 4.57 13.05
CA ASP A 56 11.61 5.06 13.94
C ASP A 56 12.59 3.92 14.29
N SER A 57 13.90 4.22 14.26
CA SER A 57 14.95 3.22 14.48
C SER A 57 14.84 2.58 15.85
N ASP A 58 14.53 3.37 16.87
CA ASP A 58 14.57 2.94 18.26
C ASP A 58 13.36 2.05 18.54
N VAL A 59 12.20 2.45 18.01
CA VAL A 59 10.96 1.64 18.06
C VAL A 59 11.14 0.31 17.32
N LYS A 60 11.89 0.28 16.21
CA LYS A 60 12.19 -0.98 15.50
C LYS A 60 13.06 -1.91 16.32
N VAL A 61 14.10 -1.37 16.97
CA VAL A 61 14.99 -2.15 17.84
C VAL A 61 14.20 -2.72 19.02
N GLU A 62 13.43 -1.89 19.71
CA GLU A 62 12.60 -2.30 20.85
C GLU A 62 11.61 -3.42 20.46
N ARG A 63 10.89 -3.26 19.33
CA ARG A 63 9.98 -4.29 18.82
C ARG A 63 10.68 -5.60 18.49
N LYS A 64 11.88 -5.51 17.91
CA LYS A 64 12.68 -6.69 17.59
C LYS A 64 13.09 -7.42 18.87
N SER A 65 13.63 -6.70 19.85
CA SER A 65 14.02 -7.25 21.15
C SER A 65 12.84 -7.89 21.89
N TYR A 66 11.67 -7.24 21.87
CA TYR A 66 10.45 -7.82 22.43
C TYR A 66 10.06 -9.12 21.72
N CYS A 67 10.07 -9.15 20.39
CA CYS A 67 9.75 -10.37 19.63
C CYS A 67 10.72 -11.51 19.92
N GLU A 68 12.01 -11.22 20.04
CA GLU A 68 13.05 -12.21 20.37
C GLU A 68 12.84 -12.76 21.79
N TRP A 69 12.66 -11.90 22.78
CA TRP A 69 12.31 -12.31 24.16
C TRP A 69 11.01 -13.10 24.20
N TYR A 70 9.97 -12.61 23.53
CA TYR A 70 8.68 -13.27 23.52
C TYR A 70 8.82 -14.70 22.98
N GLN A 71 9.65 -14.88 21.93
CA GLN A 71 9.97 -16.17 21.33
C GLN A 71 10.69 -17.14 22.26
N THR A 72 11.45 -16.68 23.26
CA THR A 72 12.14 -17.57 24.21
C THR A 72 11.21 -18.22 25.22
N ILE A 73 9.99 -17.70 25.41
CA ILE A 73 9.01 -18.25 26.35
C ILE A 73 8.39 -19.53 25.76
N ASN A 74 8.19 -20.55 26.61
CA ASN A 74 7.52 -21.79 26.21
C ASN A 74 6.15 -21.49 25.54
N PRO A 75 5.88 -22.01 24.33
CA PRO A 75 4.64 -21.76 23.60
C PRO A 75 3.37 -22.05 24.41
N PHE A 76 3.37 -23.11 25.23
CA PHE A 76 2.20 -23.48 26.03
C PHE A 76 1.88 -22.41 27.08
N GLN A 77 2.89 -21.88 27.77
CA GLN A 77 2.73 -20.80 28.74
C GLN A 77 2.37 -19.47 28.07
N ARG A 78 2.91 -19.22 26.89
CA ARG A 78 2.64 -18.03 26.10
C ARG A 78 1.17 -17.91 25.72
N TYR A 79 0.53 -18.98 25.25
CA TYR A 79 -0.85 -18.89 24.76
C TYR A 79 -1.90 -18.98 25.87
N MET A 80 -1.59 -19.59 27.02
CA MET A 80 -2.58 -19.83 28.07
C MET A 80 -2.70 -18.71 29.10
N ASN A 81 -1.66 -17.88 29.28
CA ASN A 81 -1.56 -16.95 30.41
C ASN A 81 -1.56 -15.46 30.03
N ILE A 82 -1.96 -15.10 28.80
CA ILE A 82 -1.94 -13.72 28.32
C ILE A 82 -3.37 -13.21 28.13
N ILE A 83 -3.67 -12.07 28.75
CA ILE A 83 -4.90 -11.31 28.54
C ILE A 83 -4.52 -10.03 27.78
N TYR A 84 -5.14 -9.82 26.63
CA TYR A 84 -4.96 -8.60 25.84
C TYR A 84 -6.03 -7.58 26.23
N LEU A 85 -5.60 -6.36 26.53
CA LEU A 85 -6.46 -5.21 26.81
C LEU A 85 -6.17 -4.15 25.74
N ASP A 86 -7.22 -3.66 25.08
CA ASP A 86 -7.12 -2.60 24.09
C ASP A 86 -8.42 -1.78 24.06
N GLU A 87 -8.32 -0.52 23.66
CA GLU A 87 -9.44 0.38 23.44
C GLU A 87 -9.67 0.56 21.94
N SER A 88 -10.89 0.26 21.48
CA SER A 88 -11.24 0.45 20.07
C SER A 88 -12.36 1.48 19.94
N PRO A 89 -12.09 2.66 19.37
CA PRO A 89 -13.16 3.61 19.06
C PRO A 89 -14.02 3.03 17.92
N PHE A 90 -15.35 3.14 18.03
CA PHE A 90 -16.24 2.86 16.92
C PHE A 90 -16.47 4.15 16.12
N ASN A 91 -16.40 4.06 14.79
CA ASN A 91 -16.51 5.21 13.92
C ASN A 91 -17.94 5.32 13.34
N LEU A 92 -18.55 6.50 13.43
CA LEU A 92 -19.89 6.79 12.88
C LEU A 92 -19.86 7.23 11.41
N GLN A 93 -18.67 7.31 10.81
CA GLN A 93 -18.49 7.77 9.44
C GLN A 93 -19.00 6.74 8.42
N MET A 94 -19.71 7.22 7.39
CA MET A 94 -20.09 6.39 6.25
C MET A 94 -18.88 6.17 5.35
N ILE A 95 -18.54 4.90 5.10
CA ILE A 95 -17.50 4.53 4.14
C ILE A 95 -18.13 4.46 2.75
N GLN A 96 -17.44 5.01 1.75
CA GLN A 96 -17.87 4.89 0.36
C GLN A 96 -17.89 3.41 -0.07
N THR A 97 -19.02 2.95 -0.57
CA THR A 97 -19.15 1.61 -1.14
C THR A 97 -18.80 1.61 -2.62
N ASN A 98 -18.11 0.58 -3.07
CA ASN A 98 -17.85 0.34 -4.48
C ASN A 98 -18.90 -0.64 -5.02
N ALA A 99 -19.62 -0.26 -6.07
CA ALA A 99 -20.62 -1.11 -6.72
C ALA A 99 -20.25 -1.37 -8.19
N TRP A 100 -20.75 -2.48 -8.73
CA TRP A 100 -20.60 -2.81 -10.15
C TRP A 100 -21.67 -2.11 -10.97
N TRP A 101 -21.27 -1.40 -12.02
CA TRP A 101 -22.21 -0.76 -12.93
C TRP A 101 -21.63 -0.62 -14.34
N LYS A 102 -22.49 -0.26 -15.29
CA LYS A 102 -22.06 -0.09 -16.69
C LYS A 102 -21.07 1.08 -16.79
N LYS A 103 -20.02 0.90 -17.60
CA LYS A 103 -19.00 1.91 -17.87
C LYS A 103 -19.66 3.25 -18.23
N GLY A 104 -19.23 4.33 -17.56
CA GLY A 104 -19.73 5.68 -17.77
C GLY A 104 -21.03 6.04 -17.05
N LYS A 105 -21.62 5.14 -16.28
CA LYS A 105 -22.78 5.46 -15.43
C LYS A 105 -22.37 5.50 -13.95
N THR A 106 -23.05 6.36 -13.16
CA THR A 106 -22.78 6.47 -11.71
C THR A 106 -23.23 5.23 -10.95
N THR A 107 -22.39 4.77 -10.04
CA THR A 107 -22.63 3.66 -9.08
C THR A 107 -23.24 4.15 -7.77
N ASN A 108 -23.33 5.47 -7.57
CA ASN A 108 -23.84 6.01 -6.30
C ASN A 108 -25.29 5.59 -6.08
N PRO A 109 -25.66 5.13 -4.87
CA PRO A 109 -27.05 4.94 -4.52
C PRO A 109 -27.72 6.32 -4.50
N VAL A 110 -28.40 6.67 -5.59
CA VAL A 110 -29.30 7.82 -5.60
C VAL A 110 -30.49 7.43 -4.74
N LEU A 111 -30.56 7.95 -3.52
CA LEU A 111 -31.77 7.83 -2.72
C LEU A 111 -32.92 8.43 -3.52
N PRO A 112 -34.00 7.70 -3.82
CA PRO A 112 -35.13 8.27 -4.51
C PRO A 112 -35.68 9.44 -3.68
N LYS A 113 -35.86 10.59 -4.32
CA LYS A 113 -36.54 11.72 -3.69
C LYS A 113 -37.99 11.28 -3.43
N LYS A 114 -38.43 11.37 -2.17
CA LYS A 114 -39.85 11.25 -1.81
C LYS A 114 -40.62 12.46 -2.31
#